data_AF-A0A533SDY8-F1
#
_entry.id   AF-A0A533SDY8-F1
#
_cell.length_a   1.000
_cell.length_b   1.000
_cell.length_c   1.000
_cell.angle_alpha   90.00
_cell.angle_beta   90.00
_cell.angle_gamma   90.00
#
_symmetry.space_group_name_H-M   'P 1'
#
loop_
_entity.id
_entity.type
_entity.pdbx_description
1 polymer ?
#
loop_
_entity_poly.entity_id
_entity_poly.type
_entity_poly.pdbx_seq_one_letter_code
_entity_poly.pdbx_strand_id
1 'polypeptide(L)'
;MESTALPRVTAIQGGYRINVIPPQAEARLEGLTPSELRPYCDAATIATGATFTLSEENGAVKILAAGKGEHAATPEKGNNAITALLALLAALPLAESESKSAIRQLNRTFPHGDYFGNALGIAQSDEISGPLTLSFNILELTPLGFEGRFDSRTSLSATQENCVNVAAAHFASLGIQMEGRLKPPHHTPCDSPFVQTLLGIYEQYTGFDGGCKSTGGGTYVHDIEGGVAFGAIMPGFEPNMHGADERIRVADLITASKIFTQVIADLCG
;
A
#
# COMPACT_ATOMS: atom_id res chain seq x y z
N MET A 1 32.86 -7.73 2.11
CA MET A 1 33.25 -6.87 0.97
C MET A 1 32.19 -7.08 -0.09
N GLU A 2 31.65 -6.00 -0.63
CA GLU A 2 30.65 -6.05 -1.69
C GLU A 2 31.23 -6.73 -2.95
N SER A 3 30.45 -7.58 -3.61
CA SER A 3 30.88 -8.31 -4.81
C SER A 3 31.05 -7.36 -5.99
N THR A 4 32.19 -7.45 -6.69
CA THR A 4 32.47 -6.71 -7.93
C THR A 4 32.06 -7.47 -9.19
N ALA A 5 31.45 -8.65 -9.04
CA ALA A 5 31.02 -9.46 -10.17
C ALA A 5 29.84 -8.79 -10.91
N LEU A 6 29.87 -8.88 -12.24
CA LEU A 6 28.86 -8.32 -13.15
C LEU A 6 28.07 -9.46 -13.82
N PRO A 7 26.79 -9.28 -14.18
CA PRO A 7 25.97 -8.08 -13.95
C PRO A 7 25.49 -7.93 -12.50
N ARG A 8 25.32 -6.68 -12.03
CA ARG A 8 24.86 -6.42 -10.65
C ARG A 8 23.98 -5.18 -10.53
N VAL A 9 23.09 -5.18 -9.55
CA VAL A 9 22.34 -4.00 -9.11
C VAL A 9 23.11 -3.32 -7.99
N THR A 10 23.39 -2.02 -8.16
CA THR A 10 24.16 -1.22 -7.20
C THR A 10 23.29 -0.28 -6.37
N ALA A 11 22.08 0.04 -6.84
CA ALA A 11 21.13 0.83 -6.07
C ALA A 11 19.69 0.55 -6.48
N ILE A 12 18.76 0.68 -5.53
CA ILE A 12 17.31 0.76 -5.76
C ILE A 12 16.76 1.89 -4.91
N GLN A 13 15.90 2.72 -5.48
CA GLN A 13 15.12 3.71 -4.74
C GLN A 13 13.67 3.65 -5.18
N GLY A 14 12.75 3.55 -4.23
CA GLY A 14 11.32 3.59 -4.51
C GLY A 14 10.51 4.11 -3.34
N GLY A 15 9.48 4.89 -3.68
CA GLY A 15 8.55 5.44 -2.70
C GLY A 15 9.10 6.59 -1.85
N TYR A 16 8.17 7.34 -1.26
CA TYR A 16 8.47 8.57 -0.49
C TYR A 16 7.54 8.78 0.71
N ARG A 17 6.43 8.03 0.79
CA ARG A 17 5.46 8.05 1.90
C ARG A 17 4.94 6.64 2.14
N ILE A 18 4.89 6.24 3.40
CA ILE A 18 4.49 4.89 3.80
C ILE A 18 3.02 4.58 3.49
N ASN A 19 2.15 5.58 3.44
CA ASN A 19 0.71 5.42 3.19
C ASN A 19 0.32 5.68 1.71
N VAL A 20 1.27 5.65 0.78
CA VAL A 20 1.04 5.85 -0.65
C VAL A 20 1.65 4.69 -1.42
N ILE A 21 0.88 4.10 -2.34
CA ILE A 21 1.40 3.13 -3.31
C ILE A 21 2.38 3.87 -4.22
N PRO A 22 3.64 3.44 -4.31
CA PRO A 22 4.67 4.18 -5.03
C PRO A 22 4.39 4.17 -6.54
N PRO A 23 4.16 5.34 -7.17
CA PRO A 23 3.94 5.41 -8.62
C PRO A 23 5.23 5.19 -9.42
N GLN A 24 6.39 5.32 -8.78
CA GLN A 24 7.70 5.23 -9.42
C GLN A 24 8.72 4.54 -8.52
N ALA A 25 9.64 3.81 -9.14
CA ALA A 25 10.83 3.24 -8.52
C ALA A 25 11.95 3.17 -9.56
N GLU A 26 13.20 3.28 -9.12
CA GLU A 26 14.37 3.22 -10.00
C GLU A 26 15.44 2.28 -9.46
N ALA A 27 16.23 1.70 -10.37
CA ALA A 27 17.41 0.91 -10.05
C ALA A 27 18.59 1.29 -10.93
N ARG A 28 19.80 1.10 -10.40
CA ARG A 28 21.06 1.21 -11.14
C ARG A 28 21.67 -0.17 -11.33
N LEU A 29 22.00 -0.49 -12.58
CA LEU A 29 22.49 -1.79 -13.00
C LEU A 29 23.80 -1.64 -13.78
N GLU A 30 24.80 -2.43 -13.44
CA GLU A 30 26.07 -2.52 -14.15
C GLU A 30 26.19 -3.88 -14.87
N GLY A 31 26.86 -3.88 -16.03
CA GLY A 31 27.21 -5.10 -16.76
C GLY A 31 26.17 -5.64 -17.73
N LEU A 32 25.09 -4.90 -18.00
CA LEU A 32 24.14 -5.16 -19.07
C LEU A 32 23.83 -3.87 -19.82
N THR A 33 23.58 -3.98 -21.12
CA THR A 33 23.18 -2.87 -21.99
C THR A 33 21.64 -2.73 -22.06
N PRO A 34 21.11 -1.57 -22.47
CA PRO A 34 19.67 -1.41 -22.67
C PRO A 34 19.07 -2.42 -23.66
N SER A 35 19.80 -2.81 -24.71
CA SER A 35 19.36 -3.82 -25.67
C SER A 35 19.20 -5.21 -25.05
N GLU A 36 20.08 -5.60 -24.12
CA GLU A 36 19.99 -6.90 -23.43
C GLU A 36 18.87 -6.92 -22.39
N LEU A 37 18.54 -5.76 -21.81
CA LEU A 37 17.46 -5.62 -20.83
C LEU A 37 16.08 -5.54 -21.45
N ARG A 38 15.98 -5.13 -22.72
CA ARG A 38 14.69 -4.87 -23.37
C ARG A 38 13.71 -6.06 -23.32
N PRO A 39 14.12 -7.31 -23.63
CA PRO A 39 13.22 -8.46 -23.57
C PRO A 39 12.67 -8.71 -22.15
N TYR A 40 13.49 -8.49 -21.11
CA TYR A 40 13.07 -8.62 -19.71
C TYR A 40 12.07 -7.52 -19.33
N CYS A 41 12.30 -6.29 -19.79
CA CYS A 41 11.38 -5.17 -19.57
C CYS A 41 10.03 -5.42 -20.24
N ASP A 42 10.02 -5.93 -21.48
CA ASP A 42 8.78 -6.24 -22.21
C ASP A 42 8.00 -7.36 -21.49
N ALA A 43 8.68 -8.41 -21.02
CA ALA A 43 8.06 -9.48 -20.23
C ALA A 43 7.51 -8.99 -18.89
N ALA A 44 8.27 -8.15 -18.17
CA ALA A 44 7.83 -7.56 -16.91
C ALA A 44 6.66 -6.59 -17.10
N THR A 45 6.62 -5.85 -18.22
CA THR A 45 5.50 -4.98 -18.58
C THR A 45 4.21 -5.79 -18.71
N ILE A 46 4.26 -6.93 -19.39
CA ILE A 46 3.11 -7.84 -19.53
C ILE A 46 2.68 -8.41 -18.17
N ALA A 47 3.64 -8.81 -17.33
CA ALA A 47 3.36 -9.47 -16.06
C ALA A 47 2.83 -8.52 -14.97
N THR A 48 3.20 -7.22 -15.02
CA THR A 48 2.95 -6.26 -13.93
C THR A 48 2.08 -5.08 -14.35
N GLY A 49 1.90 -4.86 -15.66
CA GLY A 49 1.24 -3.66 -16.19
C GLY A 49 2.01 -2.35 -15.95
N ALA A 50 3.20 -2.39 -15.36
CA ALA A 50 4.08 -1.23 -15.21
C ALA A 50 4.88 -0.96 -16.49
N THR A 51 5.29 0.29 -16.71
CA THR A 51 6.16 0.66 -17.83
C THR A 51 7.60 0.80 -17.36
N PHE A 52 8.57 0.32 -18.15
CA PHE A 52 9.99 0.42 -17.84
C PHE A 52 10.73 1.27 -18.87
N THR A 53 11.47 2.28 -18.40
CA THR A 53 12.33 3.14 -19.23
C THR A 53 13.79 2.90 -18.86
N LEU A 54 14.66 2.84 -19.87
CA LEU A 54 16.09 2.58 -19.71
C LEU A 54 16.87 3.82 -20.17
N SER A 55 17.85 4.26 -19.37
CA SER A 55 18.83 5.28 -19.74
C SER A 55 20.23 4.86 -19.32
N GLU A 56 21.24 5.25 -20.08
CA GLU A 56 22.64 5.02 -19.72
C GLU A 56 23.19 6.23 -18.94
N GLU A 57 23.80 5.98 -17.78
CA GLU A 57 24.38 6.99 -16.91
C GLU A 57 25.70 6.46 -16.32
N ASN A 58 26.82 7.14 -16.58
CA ASN A 58 28.13 6.85 -15.97
C ASN A 58 28.60 5.38 -16.11
N GLY A 59 28.30 4.72 -17.24
CA GLY A 59 28.67 3.32 -17.48
C GLY A 59 27.75 2.28 -16.83
N ALA A 60 26.62 2.72 -16.27
CA ALA A 60 25.54 1.88 -15.75
C ALA A 60 24.23 2.16 -16.53
N VAL A 61 23.30 1.22 -16.48
CA VAL A 61 21.92 1.43 -16.94
C VAL A 61 21.06 1.79 -15.75
N LYS A 62 20.37 2.93 -15.84
CA LYS A 62 19.28 3.31 -14.97
C LYS A 62 17.98 2.73 -15.52
N ILE A 63 17.25 2.00 -14.67
CA ILE A 63 15.93 1.44 -14.97
C ILE A 63 14.91 2.24 -14.17
N LEU A 64 13.95 2.86 -14.83
CA LEU A 64 12.81 3.54 -14.21
C LEU A 64 11.55 2.71 -14.43
N ALA A 65 10.94 2.25 -13.34
CA ALA A 65 9.61 1.64 -13.34
C ALA A 65 8.54 2.71 -13.04
N ALA A 66 7.51 2.77 -13.87
CA ALA A 66 6.35 3.63 -13.71
C ALA A 66 5.09 2.76 -13.55
N GLY A 67 4.47 2.89 -12.37
CA GLY A 67 3.18 2.28 -12.03
C GLY A 67 2.10 3.34 -11.85
N LYS A 68 1.21 3.13 -10.87
CA LYS A 68 0.10 4.02 -10.54
C LYS A 68 0.01 4.20 -9.03
N GLY A 69 0.11 5.46 -8.59
CA GLY A 69 -0.01 5.81 -7.18
C GLY A 69 -1.47 5.84 -6.72
N GLU A 70 -1.70 5.42 -5.49
CA GLU A 70 -2.99 5.37 -4.82
C GLU A 70 -2.78 5.40 -3.30
N HIS A 71 -3.86 5.57 -2.53
CA HIS A 71 -3.81 5.41 -1.08
C HIS A 71 -3.49 3.97 -0.68
N ALA A 72 -2.60 3.76 0.30
CA ALA A 72 -2.15 2.42 0.72
C ALA A 72 -3.26 1.51 1.29
N ALA A 73 -4.42 2.07 1.65
CA ALA A 73 -5.59 1.31 2.08
C ALA A 73 -6.42 0.71 0.92
N THR A 74 -6.15 1.10 -0.32
CA THR A 74 -6.78 0.52 -1.52
C THR A 74 -5.70 0.13 -2.54
N PRO A 75 -4.76 -0.76 -2.17
CA PRO A 75 -3.64 -1.13 -3.03
C PRO A 75 -4.08 -1.71 -4.37
N GLU A 76 -5.25 -2.34 -4.44
CA GLU A 76 -5.85 -2.93 -5.64
C GLU A 76 -6.21 -1.90 -6.72
N LYS A 77 -6.39 -0.62 -6.35
CA LYS A 77 -6.60 0.48 -7.31
C LYS A 77 -5.28 1.00 -7.90
N GLY A 78 -4.15 0.66 -7.27
CA GLY A 78 -2.82 1.12 -7.64
C GLY A 78 -2.06 0.12 -8.51
N ASN A 79 -0.87 0.50 -8.92
CA ASN A 79 0.12 -0.39 -9.51
C ASN A 79 1.48 -0.05 -8.89
N ASN A 80 1.96 -0.91 -7.99
CA ASN A 80 3.12 -0.64 -7.16
C ASN A 80 4.42 -0.78 -7.97
N ALA A 81 5.10 0.35 -8.22
CA ALA A 81 6.32 0.39 -9.02
C ALA A 81 7.50 -0.35 -8.35
N ILE A 82 7.55 -0.44 -7.02
CA ILE A 82 8.61 -1.17 -6.31
C ILE A 82 8.51 -2.66 -6.58
N THR A 83 7.32 -3.25 -6.37
CA THR A 83 7.15 -4.70 -6.58
C THR A 83 7.27 -5.07 -8.06
N ALA A 84 6.85 -4.18 -8.97
CA ALA A 84 7.07 -4.36 -10.41
C ALA A 84 8.56 -4.33 -10.78
N LEU A 85 9.33 -3.40 -10.22
CA LEU A 85 10.78 -3.32 -10.41
C LEU A 85 11.50 -4.54 -9.83
N LEU A 86 11.12 -5.01 -8.63
CA LEU A 86 11.66 -6.22 -8.03
C LEU A 86 11.38 -7.46 -8.90
N ALA A 87 10.20 -7.57 -9.49
CA ALA A 87 9.85 -8.66 -10.41
C ALA A 87 10.76 -8.68 -11.65
N LEU A 88 11.02 -7.50 -12.25
CA LEU A 88 11.98 -7.35 -13.34
C LEU A 88 13.39 -7.76 -12.91
N LEU A 89 13.91 -7.17 -11.83
CA LEU A 89 15.29 -7.39 -11.38
C LEU A 89 15.55 -8.84 -10.95
N ALA A 90 14.57 -9.51 -10.35
CA ALA A 90 14.69 -10.91 -9.93
C ALA A 90 14.84 -11.88 -11.11
N ALA A 91 14.33 -11.51 -12.29
CA ALA A 91 14.40 -12.29 -13.53
C ALA A 91 15.72 -12.10 -14.30
N LEU A 92 16.50 -11.06 -13.97
CA LEU A 92 17.77 -10.77 -14.65
C LEU A 92 18.85 -11.82 -14.33
N PRO A 93 19.79 -12.07 -15.26
CA PRO A 93 20.92 -12.97 -15.05
C PRO A 93 22.04 -12.29 -14.23
N LEU A 94 21.70 -11.80 -13.03
CA LEU A 94 22.66 -11.15 -12.13
C LEU A 94 23.70 -12.15 -11.62
N ALA A 95 24.94 -11.70 -11.43
CA ALA A 95 25.99 -12.44 -10.74
C ALA A 95 25.60 -12.70 -9.27
N GLU A 96 26.15 -13.76 -8.67
CA GLU A 96 25.88 -14.06 -7.26
C GLU A 96 26.42 -12.93 -6.36
N SER A 97 25.50 -12.35 -5.58
CA SER A 97 25.77 -11.24 -4.67
C SER A 97 24.70 -11.16 -3.59
N GLU A 98 25.00 -10.41 -2.53
CA GLU A 98 24.00 -10.09 -1.49
C GLU A 98 22.84 -9.27 -2.08
N SER A 99 23.11 -8.35 -3.03
CA SER A 99 22.06 -7.58 -3.70
C SER A 99 21.11 -8.47 -4.52
N LYS A 100 21.63 -9.45 -5.27
CA LYS A 100 20.80 -10.44 -5.98
C LYS A 100 19.94 -11.25 -5.00
N SER A 101 20.53 -11.68 -3.89
CA SER A 101 19.81 -12.43 -2.85
C SER A 101 18.68 -11.59 -2.25
N ALA A 102 18.96 -10.35 -1.85
CA ALA A 102 17.99 -9.41 -1.29
C ALA A 102 16.84 -9.13 -2.27
N ILE A 103 17.14 -8.84 -3.54
CA ILE A 103 16.12 -8.63 -4.58
C ILE A 103 15.20 -9.83 -4.72
N ARG A 104 15.75 -11.05 -4.79
CA ARG A 104 14.95 -12.27 -4.94
C ARG A 104 14.13 -12.58 -3.70
N GLN A 105 14.68 -12.33 -2.51
CA GLN A 105 13.95 -12.50 -1.25
C GLN A 105 12.81 -11.49 -1.14
N LEU A 106 13.06 -10.21 -1.40
CA LEU A 106 12.03 -9.16 -1.40
C LEU A 106 10.95 -9.43 -2.44
N ASN A 107 11.29 -9.87 -3.66
CA ASN A 107 10.31 -10.24 -4.68
C ASN A 107 9.45 -11.45 -4.28
N ARG A 108 9.99 -12.38 -3.50
CA ARG A 108 9.23 -13.52 -2.96
C ARG A 108 8.34 -13.12 -1.78
N THR A 109 8.79 -12.20 -0.94
CA THR A 109 8.05 -11.71 0.22
C THR A 109 6.95 -10.72 -0.17
N PHE A 110 7.20 -9.92 -1.20
CA PHE A 110 6.26 -8.96 -1.76
C PHE A 110 6.08 -9.16 -3.28
N PRO A 111 5.49 -10.30 -3.70
CA PRO A 111 5.21 -10.51 -5.12
C PRO A 111 4.33 -9.40 -5.68
N HIS A 112 4.58 -9.02 -6.91
CA HIS A 112 3.72 -8.05 -7.59
C HIS A 112 2.28 -8.58 -7.67
N GLY A 113 1.32 -7.77 -7.22
CA GLY A 113 -0.10 -8.12 -7.16
C GLY A 113 -0.54 -8.85 -5.87
N ASP A 114 0.36 -9.23 -4.96
CA ASP A 114 -0.01 -9.78 -3.66
C ASP A 114 -0.22 -8.68 -2.61
N TYR A 115 -1.37 -8.03 -2.69
CA TYR A 115 -1.77 -6.99 -1.74
C TYR A 115 -2.58 -7.53 -0.54
N PHE A 116 -2.68 -8.85 -0.38
CA PHE A 116 -3.28 -9.48 0.80
C PHE A 116 -2.23 -10.08 1.76
N GLY A 117 -0.94 -10.02 1.40
CA GLY A 117 0.14 -10.52 2.25
C GLY A 117 0.18 -12.05 2.33
N ASN A 118 -0.25 -12.75 1.27
CA ASN A 118 -0.23 -14.21 1.22
C ASN A 118 1.19 -14.76 1.30
N ALA A 119 2.12 -14.16 0.55
CA ALA A 119 3.50 -14.60 0.49
C ALA A 119 4.28 -14.31 1.78
N LEU A 120 3.87 -13.27 2.52
CA LEU A 120 4.36 -12.97 3.86
C LEU A 120 3.68 -13.85 4.95
N GLY A 121 2.62 -14.57 4.59
CA GLY A 121 1.90 -15.50 5.48
C GLY A 121 0.94 -14.83 6.45
N ILE A 122 0.56 -13.57 6.23
CA ILE A 122 -0.30 -12.79 7.14
C ILE A 122 -1.71 -12.54 6.60
N ALA A 123 -2.05 -13.14 5.46
CA ALA A 123 -3.37 -13.01 4.86
C ALA A 123 -4.47 -13.50 5.81
N GLN A 124 -5.46 -12.64 6.06
CA GLN A 124 -6.60 -12.91 6.92
C GLN A 124 -7.77 -12.00 6.56
N SER A 125 -8.97 -12.37 7.00
CA SER A 125 -10.21 -11.61 6.77
C SER A 125 -11.24 -11.95 7.84
N ASP A 126 -12.13 -11.00 8.13
CA ASP A 126 -13.36 -11.25 8.89
C ASP A 126 -14.57 -10.60 8.20
N GLU A 127 -15.77 -10.92 8.68
CA GLU A 127 -17.04 -10.49 8.06
C GLU A 127 -17.30 -8.97 8.18
N ILE A 128 -16.71 -8.31 9.19
CA ILE A 128 -17.00 -6.90 9.51
C ILE A 128 -16.02 -5.98 8.80
N SER A 129 -14.73 -6.24 8.96
CA SER A 129 -13.65 -5.40 8.45
C SER A 129 -13.12 -5.84 7.08
N GLY A 130 -13.49 -7.04 6.63
CA GLY A 130 -13.03 -7.60 5.37
C GLY A 130 -11.57 -8.07 5.45
N PRO A 131 -10.90 -8.18 4.28
CA PRO A 131 -9.55 -8.71 4.22
C PRO A 131 -8.51 -7.69 4.67
N LEU A 132 -7.45 -8.19 5.31
CA LEU A 132 -6.20 -7.44 5.50
C LEU A 132 -5.64 -7.03 4.15
N THR A 133 -5.18 -5.79 4.01
CA THR A 133 -4.42 -5.35 2.84
C THR A 133 -2.99 -4.99 3.20
N LEU A 134 -2.06 -5.18 2.27
CA LEU A 134 -0.63 -4.91 2.44
C LEU A 134 -0.07 -4.22 1.20
N SER A 135 0.85 -3.28 1.42
CA SER A 135 1.58 -2.62 0.34
C SER A 135 3.04 -2.31 0.74
N PHE A 136 3.99 -2.67 -0.12
CA PHE A 136 5.42 -2.39 0.08
C PHE A 136 5.77 -1.03 -0.52
N ASN A 137 5.94 -0.02 0.32
CA ASN A 137 5.80 1.38 -0.12
C ASN A 137 7.08 2.18 -0.10
N ILE A 138 8.13 1.70 0.58
CA ILE A 138 9.44 2.34 0.59
C ILE A 138 10.50 1.25 0.47
N LEU A 139 11.46 1.45 -0.44
CA LEU A 139 12.64 0.61 -0.57
C LEU A 139 13.83 1.49 -0.93
N GLU A 140 14.89 1.37 -0.14
CA GLU A 140 16.22 1.88 -0.47
C GLU A 140 17.20 0.71 -0.38
N LEU A 141 17.93 0.45 -1.46
CA LEU A 141 19.02 -0.51 -1.51
C LEU A 141 20.27 0.22 -1.95
N THR A 142 21.36 0.00 -1.22
CA THR A 142 22.69 0.54 -1.48
C THR A 142 23.72 -0.58 -1.38
N PRO A 143 24.99 -0.31 -1.72
CA PRO A 143 26.11 -1.21 -1.45
C PRO A 143 26.24 -1.72 -0.01
N LEU A 144 25.71 -0.98 0.96
CA LEU A 144 25.84 -1.28 2.37
C LEU A 144 24.70 -2.16 2.92
N GLY A 145 23.64 -2.36 2.13
CA GLY A 145 22.43 -3.07 2.56
C GLY A 145 21.16 -2.40 2.05
N PHE A 146 20.03 -2.73 2.65
CA PHE A 146 18.74 -2.15 2.27
C PHE A 146 17.89 -1.82 3.50
N GLU A 147 17.02 -0.84 3.35
CA GLU A 147 15.89 -0.56 4.26
C GLU A 147 14.61 -0.61 3.44
N GLY A 148 13.57 -1.21 4.01
CA GLY A 148 12.25 -1.28 3.37
C GLY A 148 11.14 -1.05 4.39
N ARG A 149 10.03 -0.49 3.93
CA ARG A 149 8.83 -0.30 4.76
C ARG A 149 7.58 -0.70 4.00
N PHE A 150 6.76 -1.52 4.62
CA PHE A 150 5.43 -1.86 4.14
C PHE A 150 4.37 -1.35 5.10
N ASP A 151 3.19 -1.08 4.56
CA ASP A 151 1.99 -0.68 5.29
C ASP A 151 0.98 -1.81 5.20
N SER A 152 0.38 -2.16 6.34
CA SER A 152 -0.66 -3.19 6.41
C SER A 152 -1.90 -2.59 7.08
N ARG A 153 -3.06 -2.72 6.43
CA ARG A 153 -4.36 -2.40 7.00
C ARG A 153 -4.98 -3.71 7.46
N THR A 154 -4.91 -3.95 8.75
CA THR A 154 -5.26 -5.23 9.35
C THR A 154 -6.75 -5.35 9.60
N SER A 155 -7.29 -6.56 9.41
CA SER A 155 -8.65 -6.91 9.82
C SER A 155 -8.80 -6.93 11.35
N LEU A 156 -10.03 -6.98 11.85
CA LEU A 156 -10.34 -7.10 13.29
C LEU A 156 -9.81 -8.41 13.89
N SER A 157 -9.69 -9.45 13.07
CA SER A 157 -9.09 -10.73 13.48
C SER A 157 -7.58 -10.68 13.71
N ALA A 158 -6.89 -9.61 13.33
CA ALA A 158 -5.45 -9.53 13.42
C ALA A 158 -4.97 -9.33 14.86
N THR A 159 -3.97 -10.12 15.25
CA THR A 159 -3.31 -10.03 16.56
C THR A 159 -1.80 -9.95 16.40
N GLN A 160 -1.11 -9.65 17.49
CA GLN A 160 0.35 -9.67 17.52
C GLN A 160 0.90 -11.04 17.09
N GLU A 161 0.27 -12.13 17.53
CA GLU A 161 0.69 -13.50 17.30
C GLU A 161 0.45 -13.98 15.87
N ASN A 162 -0.72 -13.66 15.29
CA ASN A 162 -1.09 -14.14 13.96
C ASN A 162 -0.65 -13.22 12.80
N CYS A 163 -0.19 -12.00 13.11
CA CYS A 163 0.19 -11.03 12.09
C CYS A 163 1.64 -10.58 12.27
N VAL A 164 1.96 -9.84 13.35
CA VAL A 164 3.28 -9.22 13.50
C VAL A 164 4.37 -10.25 13.76
N ASN A 165 4.12 -11.23 14.62
CA ASN A 165 5.08 -12.28 14.92
C ASN A 165 5.31 -13.21 13.72
N VAL A 166 4.27 -13.46 12.91
CA VAL A 166 4.39 -14.23 11.66
C VAL A 166 5.28 -13.50 10.66
N ALA A 167 5.04 -12.20 10.43
CA ALA A 167 5.88 -11.39 9.56
C ALA A 167 7.32 -11.32 10.08
N ALA A 168 7.52 -11.08 11.39
CA ALA A 168 8.84 -11.03 12.01
C ALA A 168 9.60 -12.36 11.86
N ALA A 169 8.93 -13.51 12.06
CA ALA A 169 9.52 -14.83 11.87
C ALA A 169 9.90 -15.08 10.40
N HIS A 170 9.07 -14.65 9.45
CA HIS A 170 9.37 -14.72 8.02
C HIS A 170 10.64 -13.95 7.69
N PHE A 171 10.76 -12.69 8.10
CA PHE A 171 11.97 -11.89 7.88
C PHE A 171 13.20 -12.45 8.62
N ALA A 172 13.04 -12.91 9.86
CA ALA A 172 14.14 -13.53 10.60
C ALA A 172 14.68 -14.79 9.90
N SER A 173 13.81 -15.59 9.26
CA SER A 173 14.24 -16.75 8.47
C SER A 173 15.10 -16.39 7.25
N LEU A 174 14.98 -15.14 6.78
CA LEU A 174 15.76 -14.57 5.68
C LEU A 174 17.01 -13.82 6.17
N GLY A 175 17.23 -13.75 7.49
CA GLY A 175 18.30 -12.94 8.09
C GLY A 175 18.03 -11.44 8.06
N ILE A 176 16.77 -11.03 7.87
CA ILE A 176 16.33 -9.63 7.79
C ILE A 176 15.71 -9.25 9.14
N GLN A 177 16.14 -8.13 9.71
CA GLN A 177 15.51 -7.57 10.91
C GLN A 177 14.24 -6.81 10.53
N MET A 178 13.15 -7.06 11.25
CA MET A 178 11.89 -6.34 11.11
C MET A 178 11.56 -5.66 12.43
N GLU A 179 11.16 -4.39 12.34
CA GLU A 179 10.51 -3.66 13.43
C GLU A 179 9.10 -3.28 13.00
N GLY A 180 8.14 -3.38 13.91
CA GLY A 180 6.74 -3.05 13.62
C GLY A 180 5.86 -3.27 14.84
N ARG A 181 4.71 -2.60 14.85
CA ARG A 181 3.69 -2.79 15.87
C ARG A 181 2.32 -2.86 15.22
N LEU A 182 1.45 -3.70 15.78
CA LEU A 182 0.03 -3.67 15.47
C LEU A 182 -0.60 -2.50 16.24
N LYS A 183 -1.22 -1.55 15.54
CA LYS A 183 -2.19 -0.65 16.19
C LYS A 183 -3.50 -1.43 16.30
N PRO A 184 -4.11 -1.57 17.49
CA PRO A 184 -5.40 -2.25 17.62
C PRO A 184 -6.43 -1.64 16.67
N PRO A 185 -7.21 -2.47 15.97
CA PRO A 185 -8.28 -1.98 15.10
C PRO A 185 -9.39 -1.36 15.95
N HIS A 186 -10.08 -0.37 15.38
CA HIS A 186 -11.20 0.32 16.02
C HIS A 186 -12.53 -0.14 15.43
N HIS A 187 -13.49 -0.47 16.28
CA HIS A 187 -14.83 -0.90 15.87
C HIS A 187 -15.90 -0.34 16.79
N THR A 188 -16.98 0.17 16.20
CA THR A 188 -18.20 0.58 16.90
C THR A 188 -19.38 -0.19 16.31
N PRO A 189 -20.21 -0.86 17.12
CA PRO A 189 -21.38 -1.60 16.63
C PRO A 189 -22.33 -0.72 15.82
N CYS A 190 -22.75 -1.24 14.66
CA CYS A 190 -23.62 -0.50 13.75
C CYS A 190 -25.02 -0.24 14.33
N ASP A 191 -25.50 -1.14 15.19
CA ASP A 191 -26.79 -1.07 15.88
C ASP A 191 -26.77 -0.17 17.13
N SER A 192 -25.63 0.44 17.45
CA SER A 192 -25.56 1.37 18.58
C SER A 192 -26.49 2.58 18.36
N PRO A 193 -27.13 3.10 19.43
CA PRO A 193 -28.05 4.24 19.30
C PRO A 193 -27.43 5.45 18.63
N PHE A 194 -26.15 5.73 18.93
CA PHE A 194 -25.40 6.83 18.32
C PHE A 194 -25.27 6.65 16.80
N VAL A 195 -24.84 5.48 16.34
CA VAL A 195 -24.67 5.21 14.91
C VAL A 195 -26.00 5.21 14.17
N GLN A 196 -27.05 4.65 14.76
CA GLN A 196 -28.39 4.66 14.17
C GLN A 196 -28.94 6.09 14.00
N THR A 197 -28.68 7.01 14.95
CA THR A 197 -29.02 8.43 14.78
C THR A 197 -28.30 9.05 13.59
N LEU A 198 -27.00 8.79 13.42
CA LEU A 198 -26.24 9.31 12.26
C LEU A 198 -26.77 8.79 10.93
N LEU A 199 -27.07 7.49 10.86
CA LEU A 199 -27.59 6.85 9.65
C LEU A 199 -28.99 7.39 9.28
N GLY A 200 -29.88 7.53 10.26
CA GLY A 200 -31.22 8.09 10.01
C GLY A 200 -31.19 9.52 9.47
N ILE A 201 -30.30 10.37 10.00
CA ILE A 201 -30.11 11.74 9.50
C ILE A 201 -29.50 11.72 8.09
N TYR A 202 -28.52 10.86 7.83
CA TYR A 202 -27.97 10.69 6.48
C TYR A 202 -29.07 10.31 5.47
N GLU A 203 -29.91 9.32 5.80
CA GLU A 203 -31.02 8.88 4.95
C GLU A 203 -32.01 10.01 4.70
N GLN A 204 -32.37 10.77 5.74
CA GLN A 204 -33.30 11.90 5.63
C GLN A 204 -32.82 12.99 4.66
N TYR A 205 -31.53 13.34 4.70
CA TYR A 205 -30.99 14.45 3.89
C TYR A 205 -30.53 14.04 2.50
N THR A 206 -30.23 12.76 2.29
CA THR A 206 -29.68 12.26 1.02
C THR A 206 -30.66 11.41 0.22
N GLY A 207 -31.61 10.75 0.88
CA GLY A 207 -32.49 9.76 0.29
C GLY A 207 -31.79 8.44 -0.07
N PHE A 208 -30.52 8.27 0.27
CA PHE A 208 -29.79 7.02 0.10
C PHE A 208 -29.90 6.15 1.34
N ASP A 209 -29.90 4.83 1.15
CA ASP A 209 -29.85 3.86 2.24
C ASP A 209 -28.60 4.06 3.11
N GLY A 210 -28.80 4.15 4.42
CA GLY A 210 -27.76 4.24 5.43
C GLY A 210 -27.18 2.85 5.74
N GLY A 211 -25.86 2.78 5.90
CA GLY A 211 -25.22 1.54 6.31
C GLY A 211 -23.79 1.76 6.79
N CYS A 212 -23.36 0.95 7.75
CA CYS A 212 -21.99 0.97 8.24
C CYS A 212 -21.05 0.33 7.24
N LYS A 213 -19.87 0.93 7.11
CA LYS A 213 -18.78 0.43 6.27
C LYS A 213 -17.50 0.42 7.09
N SER A 214 -16.68 -0.60 6.85
CA SER A 214 -15.30 -0.63 7.31
C SER A 214 -14.39 0.04 6.28
N THR A 215 -13.25 0.58 6.74
CA THR A 215 -12.22 1.17 5.89
C THR A 215 -10.86 0.99 6.52
N GLY A 216 -9.82 0.76 5.70
CA GLY A 216 -8.42 0.75 6.15
C GLY A 216 -7.82 2.16 6.32
N GLY A 217 -8.56 3.21 5.95
CA GLY A 217 -8.15 4.60 6.14
C GLY A 217 -8.07 4.97 7.62
N GLY A 218 -6.95 5.57 8.04
CA GLY A 218 -6.81 6.10 9.40
C GLY A 218 -7.69 7.34 9.60
N THR A 219 -8.29 7.46 10.77
CA THR A 219 -9.11 8.61 11.19
C THR A 219 -8.92 8.88 12.68
N TYR A 220 -9.26 10.09 13.13
CA TYR A 220 -9.10 10.54 14.51
C TYR A 220 -9.90 9.74 15.54
N VAL A 221 -10.89 8.95 15.12
CA VAL A 221 -11.79 8.24 16.03
C VAL A 221 -11.18 6.97 16.64
N HIS A 222 -10.00 6.53 16.18
CA HIS A 222 -9.38 5.26 16.61
C HIS A 222 -9.15 5.15 18.13
N ASP A 223 -9.05 6.29 18.81
CA ASP A 223 -8.76 6.36 20.24
C ASP A 223 -9.97 6.95 21.02
N ILE A 224 -11.16 6.94 20.39
CA ILE A 224 -12.43 7.44 20.96
C ILE A 224 -13.43 6.28 21.01
N GLU A 225 -13.75 5.79 22.20
CA GLU A 225 -14.74 4.73 22.40
C GLU A 225 -16.09 5.12 21.77
N GLY A 226 -16.67 4.23 20.97
CA GLY A 226 -17.90 4.49 20.22
C GLY A 226 -17.78 5.50 19.06
N GLY A 227 -16.58 6.04 18.80
CA GLY A 227 -16.37 7.01 17.74
C GLY A 227 -16.48 6.39 16.34
N VAL A 228 -17.07 7.11 15.39
CA VAL A 228 -17.14 6.66 13.99
C VAL A 228 -16.75 7.77 13.04
N ALA A 229 -16.14 7.40 11.90
CA ALA A 229 -15.96 8.35 10.82
C ALA A 229 -17.29 8.56 10.10
N PHE A 230 -17.71 9.82 10.01
CA PHE A 230 -18.94 10.21 9.32
C PHE A 230 -18.64 11.47 8.50
N GLY A 231 -18.81 11.39 7.18
CA GLY A 231 -18.16 12.31 6.25
C GLY A 231 -19.01 12.70 5.04
N ALA A 232 -18.43 13.56 4.20
CA ALA A 232 -19.13 14.22 3.09
C ALA A 232 -19.04 13.51 1.73
N ILE A 233 -18.39 12.34 1.66
CA ILE A 233 -18.22 11.62 0.39
C ILE A 233 -19.48 10.80 0.12
N MET A 234 -20.23 11.19 -0.90
CA MET A 234 -21.48 10.54 -1.29
C MET A 234 -21.24 9.33 -2.23
N PRO A 235 -22.16 8.35 -2.28
CA PRO A 235 -22.08 7.24 -3.23
C PRO A 235 -21.88 7.71 -4.69
N GLY A 236 -21.02 7.00 -5.43
CA GLY A 236 -20.75 7.31 -6.84
C GLY A 236 -19.90 8.57 -7.06
N PHE A 237 -19.20 9.07 -6.04
CA PHE A 237 -18.19 10.11 -6.18
C PHE A 237 -16.80 9.55 -5.87
N GLU A 238 -15.86 9.77 -6.79
CA GLU A 238 -14.43 9.50 -6.55
C GLU A 238 -13.73 10.85 -6.30
N PRO A 239 -13.32 11.12 -5.04
CA PRO A 239 -12.66 12.38 -4.68
C PRO A 239 -11.19 12.44 -5.07
N ASN A 240 -10.55 11.32 -5.44
CA ASN A 240 -9.09 11.25 -5.65
C ASN A 240 -8.29 11.71 -4.41
N MET A 241 -8.69 11.32 -3.19
CA MET A 241 -7.97 11.70 -1.97
C MET A 241 -6.50 11.28 -2.05
N HIS A 242 -5.57 12.22 -1.83
CA HIS A 242 -4.12 12.04 -1.97
C HIS A 242 -3.63 11.76 -3.41
N GLY A 243 -4.50 11.92 -4.41
CA GLY A 243 -4.19 11.76 -5.82
C GLY A 243 -4.12 13.10 -6.56
N ALA A 244 -3.81 13.03 -7.86
CA ALA A 244 -3.93 14.19 -8.74
C ALA A 244 -5.41 14.58 -8.91
N ASP A 245 -5.66 15.89 -9.05
CA ASP A 245 -6.99 16.46 -9.20
C ASP A 245 -7.96 16.04 -8.08
N GLU A 246 -7.46 16.01 -6.83
CA GLU A 246 -8.27 15.85 -5.62
C GLU A 246 -9.39 16.88 -5.58
N ARG A 247 -10.62 16.44 -5.31
CA ARG A 247 -11.83 17.27 -5.46
C ARG A 247 -12.97 16.87 -4.54
N ILE A 248 -13.90 17.81 -4.35
CA ILE A 248 -15.18 17.61 -3.66
C ILE A 248 -16.32 18.27 -4.44
N ARG A 249 -17.52 17.67 -4.44
CA ARG A 249 -18.71 18.32 -5.01
C ARG A 249 -19.22 19.36 -4.03
N VAL A 250 -19.42 20.60 -4.51
CA VAL A 250 -19.96 21.70 -3.69
C VAL A 250 -21.33 21.36 -3.12
N ALA A 251 -22.19 20.70 -3.90
CA ALA A 251 -23.50 20.25 -3.43
C ALA A 251 -23.39 19.25 -2.26
N ASP A 252 -22.50 18.26 -2.37
CA ASP A 252 -22.27 17.26 -1.32
C ASP A 252 -21.75 17.92 -0.04
N LEU A 253 -20.88 18.93 -0.16
CA LEU A 253 -20.39 19.71 0.98
C LEU A 253 -21.51 20.49 1.68
N ILE A 254 -22.42 21.11 0.92
CA ILE A 254 -23.59 21.81 1.47
C ILE A 254 -24.53 20.82 2.17
N THR A 255 -24.79 19.66 1.57
CA THR A 255 -25.62 18.61 2.17
C THR A 255 -24.99 18.08 3.46
N ALA A 256 -23.69 17.76 3.44
CA ALA A 256 -22.96 17.33 4.64
C ALA A 256 -23.01 18.39 5.75
N SER A 257 -22.92 19.68 5.43
CA SER A 257 -23.03 20.76 6.42
C SER A 257 -24.39 20.75 7.14
N LYS A 258 -25.48 20.50 6.39
CA LYS A 258 -26.83 20.38 6.97
C LYS A 258 -26.94 19.14 7.86
N ILE A 259 -26.44 18.01 7.39
CA ILE A 259 -26.40 16.75 8.15
C ILE A 259 -25.64 16.96 9.47
N PHE A 260 -24.43 17.53 9.44
CA PHE A 260 -23.64 17.77 10.64
C PHE A 260 -24.35 18.70 11.62
N THR A 261 -25.04 19.73 11.12
CA THR A 261 -25.82 20.64 11.97
C THR A 261 -26.95 19.90 12.68
N GLN A 262 -27.70 19.06 11.96
CA GLN A 262 -28.78 18.28 12.56
C GLN A 262 -28.24 17.26 13.57
N VAL A 263 -27.18 16.54 13.23
CA VAL A 263 -26.51 15.59 14.13
C VAL A 263 -26.10 16.26 15.44
N ILE A 264 -25.46 17.43 15.37
CA ILE A 264 -25.02 18.16 16.57
C ILE A 264 -26.24 18.62 17.38
N ALA A 265 -27.30 19.10 16.73
CA ALA A 265 -28.51 19.53 17.40
C ALA A 265 -29.21 18.35 18.12
N ASP A 266 -29.32 17.18 17.47
CA ASP A 266 -30.03 16.03 18.03
C ASP A 266 -29.24 15.35 19.16
N LEU A 267 -27.91 15.39 19.11
CA LEU A 267 -27.05 14.72 20.09
C LEU A 267 -26.64 15.62 21.26
N CYS A 268 -26.69 16.94 21.12
CA CYS A 268 -26.20 17.89 22.11
C CYS A 268 -27.21 18.97 22.52
N GLY A 269 -28.37 19.02 21.88
CA GLY A 269 -29.44 20.00 22.13
C GLY A 269 -30.44 19.60 23.20
#